data_AF-T1BRL2-F1
#
_entry.id   AF-T1BRL2-F1
#
_cell.length_a   1.000
_cell.length_b   1.000
_cell.length_c   1.000
_cell.angle_alpha   90.00
_cell.angle_beta   90.00
_cell.angle_gamma   90.00
#
_symmetry.space_group_name_H-M   'P 1'
#
loop_
_entity.id
_entity.type
_entity.pdbx_description
1 polymer ?
#
loop_
_entity_poly.entity_id
_entity_poly.type
_entity_poly.pdbx_seq_one_letter_code
_entity_poly.pdbx_strand_id
1 'polypeptide(L)' 'ELHLRLMPTRPQDYIQRFCSELKLKGEIQTRANDILKQATDRELTSGRGPTGVAAAAIYISSVQCGERRTQREVAEVAGV' A
#
# COMPACT_ATOMS: atom_id res chain seq x y z
N GLU A 1 31.72 7.46 12.86
CA GLU A 1 30.40 7.58 12.20
C GLU A 1 29.93 6.21 11.73
N LEU A 2 28.68 5.85 12.02
CA LEU A 2 28.13 4.54 11.64
C LEU A 2 27.60 4.63 10.21
N HIS A 3 28.23 3.93 9.28
CA HIS A 3 27.85 3.85 7.85
C HIS A 3 26.55 3.03 7.66
N LEU A 4 25.44 3.49 8.23
CA LEU A 4 24.13 2.88 8.03
C LEU A 4 23.59 3.25 6.65
N ARG A 5 23.70 2.32 5.70
CA ARG A 5 22.96 2.37 4.45
C ARG A 5 21.50 1.98 4.73
N LEU A 6 20.65 2.97 4.94
CA LEU A 6 19.21 2.74 4.97
C LEU A 6 18.74 2.50 3.53
N MET A 7 18.33 1.28 3.24
CA MET A 7 17.67 0.97 1.97
C MET A 7 16.29 1.65 1.97
N PRO A 8 15.89 2.30 0.87
CA PRO A 8 14.57 2.90 0.78
C PRO A 8 13.50 1.80 0.88
N THR A 9 12.53 1.97 1.77
CA THR A 9 11.37 1.08 1.89
C THR A 9 10.53 1.15 0.63
N ARG A 10 10.09 -0.02 0.14
CA ARG A 10 9.26 -0.11 -1.06
C ARG A 10 7.78 -0.05 -0.65
N PRO A 11 6.88 0.44 -1.51
CA PRO A 11 5.44 0.45 -1.21
C PRO A 11 4.89 -0.95 -0.87
N GLN A 12 5.44 -2.01 -1.48
CA GLN A 12 5.05 -3.41 -1.23
C GLN A 12 5.26 -3.82 0.23
N ASP A 13 6.30 -3.29 0.88
CA ASP A 13 6.65 -3.64 2.25
C ASP A 13 5.59 -3.14 3.26
N TYR A 14 4.77 -2.16 2.86
CA TYR A 14 3.68 -1.62 3.68
C TYR A 14 2.34 -2.37 3.51
N ILE A 15 2.12 -3.03 2.37
CA ILE A 15 0.83 -3.65 2.02
C ILE A 15 0.40 -4.66 3.09
N GLN A 16 1.31 -5.56 3.48
CA GLN A 16 1.00 -6.60 4.47
C GLN A 16 0.62 -6.01 5.83
N ARG A 17 1.38 -5.01 6.31
CA ARG A 17 1.13 -4.37 7.59
C ARG A 17 -0.22 -3.66 7.59
N PHE A 18 -0.47 -2.84 6.58
CA PHE A 18 -1.71 -2.07 6.47
C PHE A 18 -2.95 -2.96 6.32
N CYS A 19 -2.88 -4.02 5.50
CA CYS A 19 -3.98 -4.98 5.39
C CYS A 19 -4.25 -5.69 6.73
N SER A 20 -3.21 -6.03 7.48
CA SER A 20 -3.35 -6.64 8.81
C SER A 20 -4.02 -5.68 9.81
N GLU A 21 -3.58 -4.42 9.88
CA GLU A 21 -4.16 -3.40 10.77
C GLU A 21 -5.63 -3.08 10.42
N LEU A 22 -5.96 -3.08 9.12
CA LEU A 22 -7.34 -2.92 8.62
C LEU A 22 -8.18 -4.21 8.69
N LYS A 23 -7.60 -5.32 9.18
CA LYS A 23 -8.23 -6.64 9.27
C LYS A 23 -8.82 -7.11 7.94
N LEU A 24 -8.12 -6.84 6.84
CA LEU A 24 -8.54 -7.21 5.49
C LEU A 24 -8.14 -8.64 5.17
N LYS A 25 -8.96 -9.33 4.37
CA LYS A 25 -8.64 -10.68 3.89
C LYS A 25 -7.42 -10.69 2.96
N GLY A 26 -6.77 -11.84 2.87
CA GLY A 26 -5.61 -12.06 1.98
C GLY A 26 -5.89 -11.77 0.50
N GLU A 27 -7.14 -11.93 0.04
CA GLU A 27 -7.52 -11.58 -1.35
C GLU A 27 -7.30 -10.09 -1.66
N ILE A 28 -7.57 -9.20 -0.70
CA ILE A 28 -7.37 -7.76 -0.85
C ILE A 28 -5.89 -7.43 -0.84
N GLN A 29 -5.09 -8.13 -0.03
CA GLN A 29 -3.64 -7.98 -0.01
C GLN A 29 -3.02 -8.39 -1.36
N THR A 30 -3.43 -9.53 -1.93
CA THR A 30 -2.99 -9.98 -3.25
C THR A 30 -3.37 -8.95 -4.31
N ARG A 31 -4.64 -8.50 -4.31
CA ARG A 31 -5.11 -7.50 -5.27
C ARG A 31 -4.35 -6.17 -5.17
N ALA A 32 -4.03 -5.72 -3.96
CA ALA A 32 -3.27 -4.49 -3.74
C ALA A 32 -1.84 -4.60 -4.29
N ASN A 33 -1.20 -5.76 -4.13
CA ASN A 33 0.11 -6.02 -4.74
C ASN A 33 0.04 -6.01 -6.27
N ASP A 34 -1.01 -6.59 -6.88
CA ASP A 34 -1.19 -6.59 -8.33
C ASP A 34 -1.38 -5.17 -8.89
N ILE A 35 -2.20 -4.35 -8.22
CA ILE A 35 -2.41 -2.94 -8.60
C ILE A 35 -1.09 -2.18 -8.49
N LEU A 36 -0.36 -2.36 -7.39
CA LEU A 36 0.91 -1.69 -7.15
C LEU A 36 1.96 -2.09 -8.19
N LYS A 37 2.02 -3.38 -8.56
CA LYS A 37 2.89 -3.87 -9.63
C LYS A 37 2.55 -3.20 -10.95
N GLN A 38 1.28 -3.20 -11.35
CA GLN A 38 0.84 -2.54 -12.59
C GLN A 38 1.13 -1.04 -12.60
N ALA A 39 0.95 -0.34 -11.48
CA ALA A 39 1.27 1.08 -11.37
C ALA A 39 2.77 1.34 -11.49
N THR A 40 3.60 0.47 -10.91
CA THR A 40 5.06 0.56 -10.99
C THR A 40 5.55 0.27 -12.41
N ASP A 41 5.05 -0.79 -13.05
CA ASP A 41 5.40 -1.16 -14.43
C ASP A 41 5.04 -0.07 -15.44
N ARG A 42 4.08 0.80 -15.10
CA ARG A 42 3.63 1.94 -15.91
C ARG A 42 4.25 3.27 -15.45
N GLU A 43 5.22 3.25 -14.55
CA GLU A 43 5.91 4.42 -13.99
C GLU A 43 4.99 5.43 -13.29
N LEU A 44 3.78 5.03 -12.89
CA LEU A 44 2.77 5.89 -12.26
C LEU A 44 3.08 6.20 -10.79
N THR A 45 4.03 5.50 -10.19
CA THR A 45 4.41 5.64 -8.77
C THR A 45 5.58 6.61 -8.57
N SER A 46 6.22 7.07 -9.65
CA SER A 46 7.35 7.99 -9.58
C SER A 46 6.97 9.31 -8.89
N GLY A 47 7.87 9.82 -8.04
CA GLY A 47 7.68 11.05 -7.27
C GLY A 47 6.64 10.97 -6.15
N ARG A 48 6.07 9.80 -5.87
CA ARG A 48 5.05 9.61 -4.82
C ARG A 48 5.63 8.85 -3.63
N GLY A 49 5.23 9.25 -2.42
CA GLY A 49 5.66 8.59 -1.19
C GLY A 49 5.19 7.13 -1.12
N PRO A 50 6.03 6.18 -0.68
CA PRO A 50 5.72 4.76 -0.73
C PRO A 50 4.52 4.35 0.14
N THR A 51 4.33 5.02 1.29
CA THR A 51 3.16 4.82 2.16
C THR A 51 1.86 5.22 1.48
N GLY A 52 1.82 6.40 0.84
CA GLY A 52 0.65 6.90 0.13
C GLY A 52 0.28 6.03 -1.08
N VAL A 53 1.28 5.54 -1.84
CA VAL A 53 1.04 4.63 -2.95
C VAL A 53 0.47 3.29 -2.47
N ALA A 54 1.00 2.73 -1.38
CA ALA A 54 0.48 1.51 -0.77
C ALA A 54 -0.96 1.71 -0.27
N ALA A 55 -1.24 2.82 0.42
CA ALA A 55 -2.57 3.20 0.89
C ALA A 55 -3.58 3.28 -0.27
N ALA A 56 -3.20 3.94 -1.37
CA ALA A 56 -4.06 4.03 -2.55
C ALA A 56 -4.38 2.65 -3.15
N ALA A 57 -3.38 1.76 -3.27
CA ALA A 57 -3.58 0.41 -3.78
C ALA A 57 -4.53 -0.41 -2.90
N ILE A 58 -4.41 -0.30 -1.57
CA ILE A 58 -5.29 -0.97 -0.61
C ILE A 58 -6.71 -0.44 -0.70
N TYR A 59 -6.88 0.88 -0.73
CA TYR A 59 -8.21 1.49 -0.86
C TYR A 59 -8.91 0.98 -2.13
N ILE A 60 -8.26 1.03 -3.28
CA ILE A 60 -8.82 0.55 -4.55
C ILE A 60 -9.16 -0.94 -4.47
N SER A 61 -8.29 -1.76 -3.89
CA SER A 61 -8.51 -3.20 -3.74
C SER A 61 -9.69 -3.50 -2.83
N SER A 62 -9.82 -2.81 -1.70
CA SER A 62 -10.93 -2.94 -0.76
C SER A 62 -12.27 -2.66 -1.44
N VAL A 63 -12.31 -1.65 -2.32
CA VAL A 63 -13.51 -1.28 -3.09
C VAL A 63 -13.84 -2.33 -4.14
N GLN A 64 -12.83 -2.83 -4.88
CA GLN A 64 -13.03 -3.82 -5.95
C GLN A 64 -13.42 -5.21 -5.41
N CYS A 65 -12.93 -5.60 -4.23
CA CYS A 65 -13.23 -6.87 -3.59
C CYS A 65 -14.52 -6.85 -2.75
N GLY A 66 -15.21 -5.72 -2.65
CA GLY A 66 -16.46 -5.59 -1.87
C GLY A 66 -16.27 -5.48 -0.35
N GLU A 67 -15.04 -5.51 0.15
CA GLU A 67 -14.69 -5.29 1.57
C GLU A 67 -14.23 -3.84 1.77
N ARG A 68 -15.14 -2.90 1.48
CA ARG A 68 -14.82 -1.47 1.37
C ARG A 68 -14.23 -0.91 2.66
N ARG A 69 -13.09 -0.22 2.54
CA ARG A 69 -12.60 0.75 3.53
C ARG A 69 -12.77 2.16 3.02
N THR A 70 -12.99 3.08 3.93
CA THR A 70 -12.96 4.52 3.67
C THR A 70 -11.52 4.98 3.47
N GLN A 71 -11.34 6.09 2.74
CA GLN A 71 -10.02 6.70 2.60
C GLN A 71 -9.44 7.10 3.95
N ARG A 72 -10.29 7.53 4.89
CA ARG A 72 -9.91 7.91 6.25
C ARG A 72 -9.33 6.72 7.03
N GLU A 73 -10.00 5.57 7.05
CA GLU A 73 -9.48 4.36 7.74
C GLU A 73 -8.10 3.96 7.20
N VAL A 74 -7.94 4.00 5.87
CA VAL A 74 -6.66 3.63 5.23
C VAL A 74 -5.58 4.67 5.52
N ALA A 75 -5.91 5.96 5.52
CA ALA A 75 -5.01 7.07 5.83
C ALA A 75 -4.51 7.02 7.28
N GLU A 76 -5.40 6.72 8.23
CA GLU A 76 -5.06 6.57 9.66
C GLU A 76 -4.01 5.46 9.89
N VAL A 77 -4.17 4.31 9.23
CA VAL A 77 -3.20 3.19 9.29
C VAL A 77 -1.90 3.51 8.54
N ALA A 78 -2.01 4.25 7.43
CA ALA A 78 -0.86 4.63 6.63
C ALA A 78 -0.03 5.79 7.21
N GLY A 79 -0.62 6.56 8.12
CA GLY A 79 -0.01 7.76 8.71
C GLY A 79 0.17 8.90 7.70
N VAL A 80 -0.79 9.06 6.78
CA VAL A 80 -0.77 10.05 5.68
C VAL A 80 -2.04 10.88 5.61
#